data_AF-A0A6V8PD09-F1
#
_entry.id   AF-A0A6V8PD09-F1
#
_cell.length_a   1.000
_cell.length_b   1.000
_cell.length_c   1.000
_cell.angle_alpha   90.00
_cell.angle_beta   90.00
_cell.angle_gamma   90.00
#
_symmetry.space_group_name_H-M   'P 1'
#
loop_
_entity.id
_entity.type
_entity.pdbx_description
1 polymer ?
#
loop_
_entity_poly.entity_id
_entity_poly.type
_entity_poly.pdbx_seq_one_letter_code
_entity_poly.pdbx_strand_id
1 'polypeptide(L)' 'MLLLNSEVIPARTVDISPRGIGLELRENPDLKPGQQVVLDIHSLRLRKRAQLIWLCSQGERAWRGGLEFLETIPA' A
#
# COMPACT_ATOMS: atom_id res chain seq x y z
N MET A 1 7.11 -1.78 -0.49
CA MET A 1 7.00 -1.69 0.98
C MET A 1 6.05 -0.57 1.33
N LEU A 2 5.25 -0.74 2.38
CA LEU A 2 4.43 0.32 2.94
C LEU A 2 5.10 0.87 4.18
N LEU A 3 5.19 2.20 4.28
CA LEU A 3 5.71 2.92 5.43
C LEU A 3 4.55 3.63 6.12
N LEU A 4 4.35 3.31 7.40
CA LEU A 4 3.23 3.73 8.22
C LEU A 4 3.71 4.04 9.62
N ASN A 5 3.64 5.29 10.07
CA ASN A 5 4.06 5.66 11.44
C ASN A 5 5.46 5.12 11.82
N SER A 6 6.40 5.12 10.87
CA SER A 6 7.76 4.55 11.00
C SER A 6 7.87 3.02 11.03
N GLU A 7 6.77 2.30 10.82
CA GLU A 7 6.73 0.85 10.62
C GLU A 7 6.79 0.49 9.13
N VAL A 8 7.54 -0.56 8.80
CA VAL A 8 7.66 -1.07 7.44
C VAL A 8 6.81 -2.33 7.30
N ILE A 9 5.74 -2.25 6.52
CA ILE A 9 4.86 -3.39 6.26
C ILE A 9 5.22 -4.01 4.89
N PRO A 10 5.62 -5.29 4.86
CA PRO A 10 5.84 -6.01 3.61
C PRO A 10 4.52 -6.17 2.85
N ALA A 11 4.52 -5.79 1.58
CA ALA A 11 3.36 -5.89 0.70
C ALA A 11 3.78 -6.47 -0.64
N ARG A 12 2.97 -7.39 -1.18
CA ARG A 12 3.12 -7.90 -2.54
C ARG A 12 2.23 -7.09 -3.47
N THR A 13 2.78 -6.62 -4.59
CA THR A 13 1.99 -5.98 -5.65
C THR A 13 1.14 -7.03 -6.37
N VAL A 14 -0.16 -6.77 -6.45
CA VAL A 14 -1.14 -7.60 -7.18
C VAL A 14 -1.45 -6.98 -8.54
N ASP A 15 -1.62 -5.66 -8.57
CA ASP A 15 -1.89 -4.88 -9.77
C ASP A 15 -1.28 -3.48 -9.63
N ILE A 16 -0.96 -2.82 -10.73
CA ILE A 16 -0.47 -1.44 -10.74
C ILE A 16 -1.05 -0.69 -11.93
N SER A 17 -1.51 0.53 -11.67
CA SER A 17 -2.02 1.45 -12.68
C SER A 17 -1.42 2.84 -12.50
N PRO A 18 -1.57 3.76 -13.45
CA PRO A 18 -1.15 5.15 -13.27
C PRO A 18 -1.81 5.86 -12.08
N ARG A 19 -3.00 5.39 -11.63
CA ARG A 19 -3.77 6.00 -10.54
C ARG A 19 -3.51 5.37 -9.18
N GLY A 20 -2.94 4.17 -9.12
CA GLY A 20 -2.83 3.46 -7.85
C GLY A 20 -2.22 2.08 -7.96
N ILE A 21 -2.21 1.37 -6.84
CA ILE A 21 -1.63 0.03 -6.72
C ILE A 21 -2.55 -0.88 -5.89
N GLY A 22 -2.72 -2.10 -6.36
CA GLY A 22 -3.33 -3.19 -5.60
C GLY A 22 -2.24 -3.96 -4.85
N LEU A 23 -2.47 -4.23 -3.57
CA LEU A 23 -1.53 -4.89 -2.69
C LEU A 23 -2.15 -6.09 -1.98
N GLU A 24 -1.31 -7.07 -1.67
CA GLU A 24 -1.60 -8.20 -0.80
C GLU A 24 -0.65 -8.18 0.39
N LEU A 25 -1.21 -8.33 1.59
CA LEU A 25 -0.53 -8.27 2.88
C LEU A 25 -0.75 -9.59 3.61
N ARG A 26 0.24 -10.03 4.39
CA ARG A 26 0.17 -11.29 5.15
C ARG A 26 -0.60 -11.17 6.46
N GLU A 27 -0.74 -9.94 6.95
CA GLU A 27 -1.41 -9.63 8.21
C GLU A 27 -2.24 -8.35 8.06
N ASN A 28 -3.15 -8.12 9.01
CA ASN A 28 -3.96 -6.91 9.03
C ASN A 28 -3.06 -5.73 9.46
N PRO A 29 -2.81 -4.74 8.60
CA PRO A 29 -1.96 -3.59 8.93
C PRO A 29 -2.67 -2.55 9.83
N ASP A 30 -3.87 -2.85 10.35
CA ASP A 30 -4.76 -1.92 11.08
C ASP A 30 -4.96 -0.58 10.34
N LEU A 31 -5.12 -0.66 9.01
CA LEU A 31 -5.34 0.49 8.16
C LEU A 31 -6.80 0.72 7.87
N LYS A 32 -7.17 2.00 7.84
CA LYS A 32 -8.53 2.43 7.51
C LYS A 32 -8.57 3.13 6.16
N PRO A 33 -9.65 2.96 5.36
CA PRO A 33 -9.87 3.77 4.18
C PRO A 33 -9.76 5.28 4.51
N GLY A 34 -9.10 6.03 3.64
CA GLY A 34 -8.73 7.44 3.82
C GLY A 34 -7.36 7.66 4.47
N GLN A 35 -6.76 6.63 5.10
CA GLN A 35 -5.46 6.78 5.74
C GLN A 35 -4.34 6.90 4.70
N GLN A 36 -3.48 7.92 4.89
CA GLN A 36 -2.34 8.14 4.02
C GLN A 36 -1.13 7.31 4.45
N VAL A 37 -0.41 6.82 3.46
CA VAL A 37 0.76 5.96 3.62
C VAL A 37 1.87 6.45 2.69
N VAL A 38 3.11 6.14 3.02
CA VAL A 38 4.22 6.27 2.08
C VAL A 38 4.48 4.89 1.47
N LEU A 39 4.44 4.83 0.14
CA LEU A 39 4.68 3.62 -0.61
C LEU A 39 6.06 3.70 -1.28
N ASP A 40 6.92 2.75 -0.97
CA ASP A 40 8.20 2.55 -1.65
C ASP A 40 8.09 1.36 -2.62
N ILE A 41 8.13 1.63 -3.92
CA ILE A 41 8.03 0.65 -5.00
C ILE A 41 9.44 0.38 -5.53
N HIS A 42 10.13 -0.58 -4.90
CA HIS A 42 11.51 -0.91 -5.21
C HIS A 42 11.80 -1.24 -6.67
N SER A 43 10.91 -2.01 -7.33
CA SER A 43 11.08 -2.40 -8.73
C SER A 43 11.12 -1.21 -9.69
N LEU A 44 10.52 -0.10 -9.29
CA LEU A 44 10.44 1.14 -10.08
C LEU A 44 11.33 2.25 -9.51
N ARG A 45 12.06 2.00 -8.41
CA ARG A 45 12.81 3.01 -7.64
C ARG A 45 11.95 4.27 -7.40
N LEU A 46 10.69 4.05 -7.06
CA LEU A 46 9.69 5.10 -7.00
C LEU A 46 9.09 5.16 -5.60
N ARG A 47 9.07 6.36 -5.03
CA ARG A 47 8.35 6.62 -3.77
C ARG A 47 7.14 7.52 -4.02
N LYS A 48 6.00 7.12 -3.46
CA LYS A 48 4.72 7.81 -3.61
C LYS A 48 4.09 8.02 -2.23
N ARG A 49 3.46 9.17 -2.03
CA ARG A 49 2.41 9.29 -1.02
C ARG A 49 1.12 8.75 -1.63
N ALA A 50 0.43 7.90 -0.88
CA ALA A 50 -0.79 7.25 -1.32
C ALA A 50 -1.84 7.22 -0.21
N GLN A 51 -3.09 6.97 -0.55
CA GLN A 51 -4.17 6.77 0.43
C GLN A 51 -4.84 5.42 0.27
N LEU A 52 -5.21 4.78 1.38
CA LEU A 52 -6.01 3.57 1.36
C LEU A 52 -7.42 3.88 0.89
N ILE A 53 -7.87 3.19 -0.15
CA ILE A 53 -9.24 3.33 -0.68
C ILE A 53 -10.12 2.16 -0.24
N TRP A 54 -9.55 0.96 -0.10
CA TRP A 54 -10.23 -0.19 0.45
C TRP A 54 -9.22 -1.20 1.00
N LEU A 55 -9.67 -2.02 1.95
CA LEU A 55 -8.92 -3.12 2.55
C LEU A 55 -9.90 -4.22 2.94
N CYS A 56 -9.65 -5.45 2.53
CA CYS A 56 -10.51 -6.60 2.81
C CYS A 56 -9.69 -7.85 3.16
N SER A 57 -10.24 -8.67 4.06
CA SER A 57 -9.65 -9.98 4.38
C SER A 57 -9.90 -10.96 3.23
N GLN A 58 -8.89 -11.75 2.88
CA GLN A 58 -8.93 -12.83 1.90
C GLN A 58 -8.74 -14.16 2.63
N GLY A 59 -9.77 -14.56 3.38
CA GLY A 59 -9.70 -15.72 4.29
C GLY A 59 -8.95 -15.38 5.58
N GLU A 60 -8.25 -16.37 6.15
CA GLU A 60 -7.66 -16.27 7.49
C GLU A 60 -6.24 -15.67 7.53
N ARG A 61 -5.54 -15.59 6.38
CA ARG A 61 -4.07 -15.34 6.36
C ARG A 61 -3.61 -14.30 5.35
N ALA A 62 -4.53 -13.59 4.71
CA ALA A 62 -4.18 -12.60 3.72
C ALA A 62 -5.16 -11.45 3.74
N TRP A 63 -4.65 -10.26 3.44
CA TRP A 63 -5.45 -9.05 3.26
C TRP A 63 -5.13 -8.48 1.89
N ARG A 64 -6.15 -7.97 1.21
CA ARG A 64 -5.98 -7.23 -0.04
C ARG A 64 -6.44 -5.80 0.15
N GLY A 65 -5.71 -4.87 -0.43
CA GLY A 65 -6.05 -3.47 -0.38
C GLY A 65 -5.73 -2.75 -1.67
N GLY A 66 -6.42 -1.64 -1.88
CA GLY A 66 -6.13 -0.68 -2.93
C GLY A 66 -5.57 0.59 -2.32
N LEU A 67 -4.54 1.13 -2.97
CA LEU A 67 -4.01 2.46 -2.68
C LEU A 67 -4.16 3.35 -3.91
N GLU A 68 -4.62 4.57 -3.70
CA GLU A 68 -4.62 5.62 -4.71
C GLU A 68 -3.38 6.49 -4.54
N PHE A 69 -2.67 6.77 -5.64
CA PHE A 69 -1.50 7.65 -5.62
C PHE A 69 -1.92 9.11 -5.49
N LEU A 70 -1.30 9.82 -4.55
CA LEU A 70 -1.53 11.25 -4.34
C LEU A 70 -0.43 12.09 -5.00
N GLU A 71 0.83 11.80 -4.67
CA GLU A 71 1.98 12.55 -5.20
C GLU A 71 3.27 11.71 -5.20
N THR A 72 4.24 12.10 -6.03
CA THR A 72 5.62 11.57 -5.95
C THR A 72 6.36 12.30 -4.86
N ILE A 73 7.08 11.55 -4.02
CA ILE A 73 7.95 12.14 -3.00
C ILE A 73 9.40 11.70 -3.21
N PRO A 74 10.39 12.49 -2.77
CA PRO A 74 11.79 12.08 -2.81
C PRO A 74 12.05 10.77 -2.06
N ALA A 75 12.99 9.97 -2.59
CA ALA A 75 13.45 8.72 -2.01
C ALA A 75 14.37 8.93 -0.79
#